data_AF-A0A5C6C9I9-F1
#
_entry.id   AF-A0A5C6C9I9-F1
#
_cell.length_a   1.000
_cell.length_b   1.000
_cell.length_c   1.000
_cell.angle_alpha   90.00
_cell.angle_beta   90.00
_cell.angle_gamma   90.00
#
_symmetry.space_group_name_H-M   'P 1'
#
loop_
_entity.id
_entity.type
_entity.pdbx_description
1 polymer ?
#
loop_
_entity_poly.entity_id
_entity_poly.type
_entity_poly.pdbx_seq_one_letter_code
_entity_poly.pdbx_strand_id
1 'polypeptide(L)'
;MTFCHLEYNICDSDWFTPEYKLPIETRLAKCLRRWSSDPSATEIGGQTYEQKIALLLEWFICECVGHEPTGKLRNWWSDGVIELRISQQSRDNYNLAGVTWIGSDGLAPFDIDVKLNPENDRCFANCIFRLGLLDHFGLPALCEPGHPVEIRARRNRDWAMAVELTPPEEAEQCQALKDGLRV
;
A
#
# COMPACT_ATOMS: atom_id res chain seq x y z
N MET A 1 -9.28 -13.51 -2.92
CA MET A 1 -9.54 -12.24 -3.63
C MET A 1 -8.25 -11.86 -4.31
N THR A 2 -8.30 -11.76 -5.63
CA THR A 2 -7.15 -11.64 -6.53
C THR A 2 -6.81 -10.16 -6.73
N PHE A 3 -5.53 -9.79 -6.85
CA PHE A 3 -5.16 -8.43 -7.30
C PHE A 3 -5.77 -8.18 -8.68
N CYS A 4 -6.62 -7.18 -8.80
CA CYS A 4 -7.09 -6.71 -10.10
C CYS A 4 -6.07 -5.72 -10.66
N HIS A 5 -5.36 -6.11 -11.72
CA HIS A 5 -4.64 -5.15 -12.55
C HIS A 5 -5.64 -4.17 -13.18
N LEU A 6 -5.64 -2.92 -12.72
CA LEU A 6 -6.22 -1.81 -13.47
C LEU A 6 -5.16 -1.31 -14.46
N GLU A 7 -5.20 -1.86 -15.67
CA GLU A 7 -4.48 -1.30 -16.81
C GLU A 7 -5.07 0.08 -17.15
N TYR A 8 -4.47 1.15 -16.62
CA TYR A 8 -4.69 2.49 -17.17
C TYR A 8 -3.82 2.65 -18.42
N ASN A 9 -4.43 2.38 -19.56
CA ASN A 9 -3.91 2.67 -20.89
C ASN A 9 -3.70 4.19 -21.07
N ILE A 10 -2.46 4.66 -20.94
CA ILE A 10 -2.04 5.96 -21.50
C ILE A 10 -0.69 5.78 -22.22
N CYS A 11 -0.81 5.65 -23.53
CA CYS A 11 0.12 5.99 -24.62
C CYS A 11 1.54 5.37 -24.68
N ASP A 12 1.75 4.74 -25.84
CA ASP A 12 3.01 4.36 -26.48
C ASP A 12 4.10 5.43 -26.41
N SER A 13 5.29 5.03 -25.97
CA SER A 13 6.57 5.45 -26.55
C SER A 13 7.73 4.64 -25.95
N ASP A 14 8.59 4.14 -26.83
CA ASP A 14 9.76 3.28 -26.60
C ASP A 14 10.94 4.03 -25.94
N TRP A 15 10.76 4.51 -24.70
CA TRP A 15 11.85 5.04 -23.88
C TRP A 15 11.80 4.46 -22.47
N PHE A 16 12.99 4.13 -21.91
CA PHE A 16 13.27 3.74 -20.52
C PHE A 16 12.02 3.76 -19.65
N THR A 17 11.37 2.60 -19.42
CA THR A 17 10.07 2.55 -18.73
C THR A 17 10.15 3.38 -17.46
N PRO A 18 9.55 4.58 -17.45
CA PRO A 18 9.69 5.45 -16.30
C PRO A 18 8.96 4.78 -15.14
N GLU A 19 9.52 4.87 -13.94
CA GLU A 19 9.07 4.07 -12.78
C GLU A 19 7.56 4.21 -12.47
N TYR A 20 6.88 5.22 -13.02
CA TYR A 20 5.43 5.39 -12.95
C TYR A 20 4.62 4.35 -13.74
N LYS A 21 5.20 3.57 -14.66
CA LYS A 21 4.51 2.50 -15.40
C LYS A 21 4.43 1.18 -14.63
N LEU A 22 5.13 1.04 -13.51
CA LEU A 22 5.10 -0.17 -12.69
C LEU A 22 3.90 -0.14 -11.72
N PRO A 23 3.29 -1.30 -11.43
CA PRO A 23 2.29 -1.41 -10.36
C PRO A 23 2.82 -0.82 -9.06
N ILE A 24 1.92 -0.24 -8.27
CA ILE A 24 2.32 0.52 -7.08
C ILE A 24 3.01 -0.36 -6.04
N GLU A 25 2.61 -1.62 -5.94
CA GLU A 25 3.20 -2.63 -5.08
C GLU A 25 4.64 -2.93 -5.50
N THR A 26 4.91 -3.00 -6.80
CA THR A 26 6.27 -3.17 -7.33
C THR A 26 7.14 -1.98 -6.97
N ARG A 27 6.61 -0.76 -7.04
CA ARG A 27 7.33 0.46 -6.67
C ARG A 27 7.60 0.50 -5.17
N LEU A 28 6.60 0.15 -4.35
CA LEU A 28 6.73 0.03 -2.90
C LEU A 28 7.76 -1.03 -2.51
N ALA A 29 7.69 -2.24 -3.08
CA ALA A 29 8.63 -3.32 -2.83
C ALA A 29 10.09 -2.88 -3.08
N LYS A 30 10.35 -2.22 -4.21
CA LYS A 30 11.67 -1.67 -4.52
C LYS A 30 12.11 -0.62 -3.51
N CYS A 31 11.23 0.31 -3.15
CA CYS A 31 11.56 1.36 -2.17
C CYS A 31 11.85 0.76 -0.79
N LEU A 32 11.09 -0.24 -0.34
CA LEU A 32 11.32 -0.93 0.94
C LEU A 32 12.67 -1.64 1.00
N ARG A 33 13.07 -2.31 -0.09
CA ARG A 33 14.41 -2.93 -0.19
C ARG A 33 15.52 -1.89 -0.08
N ARG A 34 15.39 -0.79 -0.82
CA ARG A 34 16.37 0.30 -0.82
C ARG A 34 16.46 0.96 0.55
N TRP A 35 15.32 1.30 1.13
CA TRP A 35 15.20 1.82 2.48
C TRP A 35 15.85 0.87 3.51
N SER A 36 15.61 -0.45 3.45
CA SER A 36 16.25 -1.38 4.40
C SER A 36 17.77 -1.47 4.25
N SER A 37 18.30 -1.21 3.05
CA SER A 37 19.74 -1.25 2.82
C SER A 37 20.42 0.01 3.35
N ASP A 38 19.76 1.17 3.17
CA ASP A 38 20.19 2.46 3.69
C ASP A 38 18.97 3.37 3.90
N PRO A 39 18.45 3.49 5.14
CA PRO A 39 17.28 4.30 5.44
C PRO A 39 17.49 5.80 5.19
N SER A 40 18.75 6.25 5.19
CA SER A 40 19.12 7.65 4.98
C SER A 40 19.37 8.01 3.53
N ALA A 41 19.40 7.02 2.64
CA ALA A 41 19.64 7.24 1.23
C ALA A 41 18.53 8.07 0.58
N THR A 42 18.96 8.91 -0.35
CA THR A 42 18.11 9.77 -1.16
C THR A 42 18.16 9.35 -2.62
N GLU A 43 17.05 9.55 -3.33
CA GLU A 43 17.01 9.41 -4.77
C GLU A 43 17.61 10.63 -5.49
N ILE A 44 17.78 10.50 -6.80
CA ILE A 44 18.12 11.60 -7.70
C ILE A 44 16.98 12.62 -7.62
N GLY A 45 17.21 13.72 -6.90
CA GLY A 45 16.18 14.71 -6.56
C GLY A 45 16.11 15.06 -5.07
N GLY A 46 16.87 14.35 -4.21
CA GLY A 46 17.04 14.69 -2.80
C GLY A 46 15.94 14.17 -1.87
N GLN A 47 14.93 13.47 -2.40
CA GLN A 47 13.89 12.82 -1.60
C GLN A 47 14.43 11.53 -0.97
N THR A 48 14.16 11.31 0.31
CA THR A 48 14.48 10.05 1.01
C THR A 48 13.55 8.92 0.56
N TYR A 49 13.98 7.66 0.68
CA TYR A 49 13.09 6.53 0.40
C TYR A 49 11.86 6.51 1.30
N GLU A 50 11.96 6.97 2.55
CA GLU A 50 10.81 7.09 3.46
C GLU A 50 9.74 8.04 2.90
N GLN A 51 10.15 9.22 2.42
CA GLN A 51 9.24 10.18 1.79
C GLN A 51 8.62 9.62 0.50
N LYS A 52 9.39 8.88 -0.31
CA LYS A 52 8.85 8.22 -1.51
C LYS A 52 7.85 7.13 -1.14
N ILE A 53 8.12 6.35 -0.10
CA ILE A 53 7.18 5.33 0.40
C ILE A 53 5.90 6.01 0.88
N ALA A 54 5.96 7.11 1.63
CA ALA A 54 4.79 7.86 2.06
C ALA A 54 3.91 8.32 0.86
N LEU A 55 4.53 8.84 -0.20
CA LEU A 55 3.80 9.21 -1.43
C LEU A 55 3.16 8.01 -2.14
N LEU A 56 3.85 6.87 -2.18
CA LEU A 56 3.28 5.65 -2.76
C LEU A 56 2.15 5.08 -1.90
N LEU A 57 2.25 5.21 -0.58
CA LEU A 57 1.23 4.73 0.33
C LEU A 57 -0.09 5.48 0.18
N GLU A 58 -0.08 6.76 -0.18
CA GLU A 58 -1.32 7.51 -0.46
C GLU A 58 -2.20 6.79 -1.48
N TRP A 59 -1.63 6.47 -2.64
CA TRP A 59 -2.31 5.78 -3.71
C TRP A 59 -2.63 4.32 -3.35
N PHE A 60 -1.71 3.63 -2.67
CA PHE A 60 -1.91 2.23 -2.28
C PHE A 60 -3.05 2.09 -1.26
N ILE A 61 -3.19 3.04 -0.33
CA ILE A 61 -4.32 3.10 0.61
C ILE A 61 -5.62 3.27 -0.17
N CYS A 62 -5.68 4.17 -1.16
CA CYS A 62 -6.86 4.35 -2.00
C CYS A 62 -7.27 3.06 -2.73
N GLU A 63 -6.31 2.34 -3.30
CA GLU A 63 -6.57 1.03 -3.93
C GLU A 63 -7.08 0.02 -2.91
N CYS A 64 -6.46 -0.05 -1.74
CA CYS A 64 -6.89 -0.96 -0.68
C CYS A 64 -8.33 -0.68 -0.23
N VAL A 65 -8.73 0.58 -0.04
CA VAL A 65 -10.11 0.94 0.34
C VAL A 65 -11.14 0.42 -0.67
N GLY A 66 -10.79 0.33 -1.95
CA GLY A 66 -11.64 -0.28 -2.98
C GLY A 66 -12.00 -1.74 -2.72
N HIS A 67 -11.24 -2.44 -1.87
CA HIS A 67 -11.48 -3.82 -1.46
C HIS A 67 -12.30 -3.95 -0.16
N GLU A 68 -12.80 -2.85 0.41
CA GLU A 68 -13.56 -2.90 1.66
C GLU A 68 -14.92 -3.62 1.45
N PRO A 69 -15.17 -4.74 2.16
CA PRO A 69 -16.26 -5.64 1.81
C PRO A 69 -17.66 -5.13 2.21
N THR A 70 -17.76 -4.22 3.18
CA THR A 70 -19.03 -3.77 3.75
C THR A 70 -19.57 -2.48 3.14
N GLY A 71 -18.77 -1.77 2.34
CA GLY A 71 -19.08 -0.46 1.79
C GLY A 71 -19.09 0.68 2.82
N LYS A 72 -18.76 0.42 4.09
CA LYS A 72 -18.72 1.42 5.16
C LYS A 72 -17.66 2.49 4.91
N LEU A 73 -16.58 2.14 4.20
CA LEU A 73 -15.50 3.06 3.87
C LEU A 73 -15.54 3.55 2.41
N ARG A 74 -16.66 3.38 1.71
CA ARG A 74 -16.77 3.68 0.26
C ARG A 74 -16.42 5.13 -0.10
N ASN A 75 -16.56 6.06 0.83
CA ASN A 75 -16.25 7.48 0.64
C ASN A 75 -14.90 7.87 1.26
N TRP A 76 -14.11 6.92 1.74
CA TRP A 76 -12.77 7.21 2.24
C TRP A 76 -11.78 7.17 1.08
N TRP A 77 -10.92 8.19 1.01
CA TRP A 77 -9.75 8.19 0.15
C TRP A 77 -8.61 8.85 0.92
N SER A 78 -7.38 8.40 0.65
CA SER A 78 -6.19 9.01 1.24
C SER A 78 -5.80 10.27 0.47
N ASP A 79 -5.67 11.40 1.16
CA ASP A 79 -5.10 12.66 0.63
C ASP A 79 -3.63 12.86 1.06
N GLY A 80 -3.01 11.82 1.64
CA GLY A 80 -1.59 11.80 1.95
C GLY A 80 -1.27 11.21 3.33
N VAL A 81 -0.12 10.56 3.41
CA VAL A 81 0.45 10.04 4.66
C VAL A 81 1.19 11.14 5.40
N ILE A 82 0.76 11.45 6.62
CA ILE A 82 1.35 12.52 7.46
C ILE A 82 2.38 12.00 8.44
N GLU A 83 2.21 10.77 8.89
CA GLU A 83 3.14 10.09 9.78
C GLU A 83 3.37 8.68 9.24
N LEU A 84 4.63 8.29 9.15
CA LEU A 84 5.02 6.96 8.70
C LEU A 84 6.12 6.44 9.62
N ARG A 85 5.94 5.20 10.07
CA ARG A 85 6.96 4.41 10.74
C ARG A 85 7.13 3.13 9.95
N ILE A 86 8.36 2.88 9.52
CA ILE A 86 8.74 1.67 8.81
C ILE A 86 9.57 0.83 9.76
N SER A 87 9.17 -0.42 9.97
CA SER A 87 9.95 -1.39 10.73
C SER A 87 10.21 -2.63 9.90
N GLN A 88 11.47 -3.08 9.89
CA GLN A 88 11.84 -4.34 9.24
C GLN A 88 11.83 -5.45 10.29
N GLN A 89 10.93 -6.43 10.12
CA GLN A 89 10.79 -7.57 11.03
C GLN A 89 11.69 -8.73 10.61
N SER A 90 11.91 -8.89 9.30
CA SER A 90 12.85 -9.85 8.72
C SER A 90 13.34 -9.32 7.37
N ARG A 91 14.23 -10.05 6.70
CA ARG A 91 14.78 -9.64 5.38
C ARG A 91 13.68 -9.24 4.39
N ASP A 92 12.56 -9.95 4.39
CA ASP A 92 11.47 -9.81 3.42
C ASP A 92 10.16 -9.34 4.06
N ASN A 93 10.12 -9.13 5.38
CA ASN A 93 8.92 -8.72 6.10
C ASN A 93 9.07 -7.31 6.68
N TYR A 94 8.11 -6.46 6.37
CA TYR A 94 8.06 -5.06 6.76
C TYR A 94 6.71 -4.77 7.40
N ASN A 95 6.70 -3.88 8.39
CA ASN A 95 5.48 -3.27 8.90
C ASN A 95 5.56 -1.75 8.66
N LEU A 96 4.51 -1.22 8.04
CA LEU A 96 4.32 0.20 7.73
C LEU A 96 3.12 0.68 8.54
N ALA A 97 3.38 1.50 9.54
CA ALA A 97 2.34 1.98 10.44
C ALA A 97 2.36 3.51 10.47
N GLY A 98 1.20 4.13 10.45
CA GLY A 98 1.14 5.56 10.24
C GLY A 98 -0.24 6.17 10.37
N VAL A 99 -0.34 7.40 9.91
CA VAL A 99 -1.58 8.18 9.87
C VAL A 99 -1.72 8.78 8.48
N THR A 100 -2.93 8.69 7.93
CA THR A 100 -3.30 9.28 6.64
C THR A 100 -4.43 10.28 6.82
N TRP A 101 -4.46 11.31 5.99
CA TRP A 101 -5.66 12.13 5.78
C TRP A 101 -6.71 11.32 5.04
N ILE A 102 -7.95 11.38 5.52
CA ILE A 102 -9.13 10.82 4.86
C ILE A 102 -9.98 11.97 4.35
N GLY A 103 -9.83 12.29 3.06
CA GLY A 103 -10.49 13.43 2.45
C GLY A 103 -10.35 14.73 3.25
N SER A 104 -11.45 15.49 3.33
CA SER A 104 -11.60 16.62 4.24
C SER A 104 -12.10 16.23 5.64
N ASP A 105 -12.34 14.94 5.88
CA ASP A 105 -13.15 14.48 7.02
C ASP A 105 -12.32 14.29 8.30
N GLY A 106 -11.03 13.96 8.17
CA GLY A 106 -10.13 13.85 9.31
C GLY A 106 -8.96 12.91 9.09
N LEU A 107 -8.44 12.36 10.18
CA LEU A 107 -7.27 11.47 10.18
C LEU A 107 -7.67 10.04 10.48
N ALA A 108 -7.03 9.08 9.82
CA ALA A 108 -7.17 7.66 10.15
C ALA A 108 -5.79 7.01 10.35
N PRO A 109 -5.59 6.22 11.42
CA PRO A 109 -4.43 5.36 11.51
C PRO A 109 -4.51 4.26 10.45
N PHE A 110 -3.34 3.81 9.99
CA PHE A 110 -3.20 2.62 9.18
C PHE A 110 -2.06 1.75 9.71
N ASP A 111 -2.13 0.46 9.38
CA ASP A 111 -1.08 -0.52 9.67
C ASP A 111 -1.04 -1.55 8.52
N ILE A 112 0.14 -1.76 7.96
CA ILE A 112 0.34 -2.59 6.78
C ILE A 112 1.49 -3.56 7.05
N ASP A 113 1.17 -4.85 7.14
CA ASP A 113 2.20 -5.89 7.15
C ASP A 113 2.44 -6.34 5.71
N VAL A 114 3.66 -6.15 5.22
CA VAL A 114 4.08 -6.50 3.87
C VAL A 114 5.11 -7.62 3.92
N LYS A 115 4.83 -8.71 3.21
CA LYS A 115 5.81 -9.76 2.89
C LYS A 115 6.18 -9.67 1.42
N LEU A 116 7.44 -9.38 1.14
CA LEU A 116 7.99 -9.38 -0.21
C LEU A 116 8.20 -10.82 -0.69
N ASN A 117 8.04 -11.04 -1.99
CA ASN A 117 8.43 -12.31 -2.59
C ASN A 117 9.98 -12.39 -2.61
N PRO A 118 10.60 -13.43 -2.02
CA PRO A 118 12.05 -13.56 -2.01
C PRO A 118 12.64 -13.94 -3.38
N GLU A 119 11.83 -14.49 -4.29
CA GLU A 119 12.25 -14.96 -5.61
C GLU A 119 12.09 -13.88 -6.68
N ASN A 120 11.13 -12.97 -6.50
CA ASN A 120 10.96 -11.82 -7.37
C ASN A 120 10.96 -10.52 -6.56
N ASP A 121 11.91 -9.62 -6.84
CA ASP A 121 11.98 -8.28 -6.23
C ASP A 121 10.88 -7.34 -6.75
N ARG A 122 9.78 -7.91 -7.25
CA ARG A 122 8.76 -7.19 -8.03
C ARG A 122 7.39 -7.20 -7.37
N CYS A 123 7.08 -8.15 -6.50
CA CYS A 123 5.72 -8.30 -5.98
C CYS A 123 5.67 -8.54 -4.48
N PHE A 124 4.54 -8.19 -3.88
CA PHE A 124 4.17 -8.67 -2.55
C PHE A 124 3.78 -10.15 -2.67
N ALA A 125 4.37 -10.99 -1.82
CA ALA A 125 3.89 -12.35 -1.62
C ALA A 125 2.62 -12.36 -0.76
N ASN A 126 2.51 -11.40 0.16
CA ASN A 126 1.34 -11.20 1.00
C ASN A 126 1.34 -9.75 1.52
N CYS A 127 0.16 -9.17 1.69
CA CYS A 127 -0.02 -7.91 2.38
C CYS A 127 -1.27 -7.97 3.26
N ILE A 128 -1.14 -7.63 4.55
CA ILE A 128 -2.29 -7.41 5.42
C ILE A 128 -2.42 -5.90 5.63
N PHE A 129 -3.48 -5.33 5.08
CA PHE A 129 -3.78 -3.92 5.16
C PHE A 129 -4.85 -3.65 6.20
N ARG A 130 -4.63 -2.66 7.06
CA ARG A 130 -5.56 -2.25 8.11
C ARG A 130 -5.71 -0.73 8.10
N LEU A 131 -6.96 -0.24 8.21
CA LEU A 131 -7.28 1.18 8.15
C LEU A 131 -8.40 1.54 9.11
N GLY A 132 -8.22 2.66 9.80
CA GLY A 132 -9.21 3.26 10.70
C GLY A 132 -9.48 2.42 11.95
N LEU A 133 -9.98 3.08 13.00
CA LEU A 133 -10.39 2.38 14.22
C LEU A 133 -11.90 2.38 14.33
N LEU A 134 -12.43 1.35 14.98
CA LEU A 134 -13.82 1.34 15.39
C LEU A 134 -13.97 2.09 16.73
N ASP A 135 -15.02 2.90 16.83
CA ASP A 135 -15.46 3.46 18.12
C ASP A 135 -16.16 2.39 18.98
N HIS A 136 -16.65 2.80 20.15
CA HIS A 136 -17.38 1.93 21.06
C HIS A 136 -18.74 1.45 20.53
N PHE A 137 -19.23 2.02 19.43
CA PHE A 137 -20.43 1.58 18.71
C PHE A 137 -20.10 0.68 17.51
N GLY A 138 -18.83 0.40 17.23
CA GLY A 138 -18.42 -0.39 16.07
C GLY A 138 -18.52 0.38 14.74
N LEU A 139 -18.46 1.72 14.79
CA LEU A 139 -18.45 2.59 13.63
C LEU A 139 -17.03 3.09 13.34
N PRO A 140 -16.65 3.27 12.06
CA PRO A 140 -15.37 3.89 11.71
C PRO A 140 -15.25 5.28 12.34
N ALA A 141 -14.18 5.50 13.10
CA ALA A 141 -13.88 6.75 13.76
C ALA A 141 -12.69 7.43 13.08
N LEU A 142 -12.86 8.72 12.81
CA LEU A 142 -11.76 9.61 12.41
C LEU A 142 -11.23 10.34 13.63
N CYS A 143 -9.92 10.56 13.64
CA CYS A 143 -9.25 11.39 14.62
C CYS A 143 -9.25 12.85 14.14
N GLU A 144 -9.45 13.77 15.07
CA GLU A 144 -9.33 15.20 14.80
C GLU A 144 -7.85 15.58 14.55
N PRO A 145 -7.59 16.49 13.61
CA PRO A 145 -6.25 17.01 13.37
C PRO A 145 -5.65 17.65 14.63
N GLY A 146 -4.40 17.33 14.95
CA GLY A 146 -3.69 17.86 16.12
C GLY A 146 -3.84 17.02 17.39
N HIS A 147 -4.67 15.98 17.39
CA HIS A 147 -4.68 14.97 18.44
C HIS A 147 -3.72 13.82 18.12
N PRO A 148 -2.95 13.33 19.10
CA PRO A 148 -2.05 12.19 18.87
C PRO A 148 -2.87 10.94 18.53
N VAL A 149 -2.61 10.39 17.34
CA VAL A 149 -3.22 9.13 16.92
C VAL A 149 -2.37 7.99 17.44
N GLU A 150 -2.97 7.12 18.24
CA GLU A 150 -2.25 6.02 18.87
C GLU A 150 -2.09 4.82 17.92
N ILE A 151 -0.90 4.73 17.33
CA ILE A 151 -0.46 3.62 16.47
C ILE A 151 0.10 2.49 17.36
N ARG A 152 -0.79 1.76 18.06
CA ARG A 152 -0.41 0.53 18.80
C ARG A 152 -0.84 -0.70 18.03
N ALA A 153 -0.13 -1.81 18.25
CA ALA A 153 -0.54 -3.12 17.76
C ALA A 153 -1.94 -3.47 18.29
N ARG A 154 -2.89 -3.60 17.37
CA ARG A 154 -4.31 -3.91 17.63
C ARG A 154 -4.71 -5.18 16.92
N ARG A 155 -5.77 -5.85 17.39
CA ARG A 155 -6.30 -7.05 16.72
C ARG A 155 -7.07 -6.62 15.47
N ASN A 156 -7.12 -7.45 14.44
CA ASN A 156 -7.83 -7.14 13.18
C ASN A 156 -9.29 -6.66 13.41
N ARG A 157 -9.98 -7.20 14.42
CA ARG A 157 -11.36 -6.82 14.77
C ARG A 157 -11.52 -5.38 15.30
N ASP A 158 -10.43 -4.75 15.70
CA ASP A 158 -10.44 -3.39 16.28
C ASP A 158 -10.34 -2.31 15.17
N TRP A 159 -10.06 -2.74 13.93
CA TRP A 159 -9.92 -1.87 12.76
C TRP A 159 -11.23 -1.73 12.01
N ALA A 160 -11.46 -0.56 11.42
CA ALA A 160 -12.61 -0.32 10.56
C ALA A 160 -12.53 -1.14 9.26
N MET A 161 -11.30 -1.42 8.82
CA MET A 161 -10.98 -2.32 7.73
C MET A 161 -9.74 -3.13 8.06
N ALA A 162 -9.79 -4.43 7.77
CA ALA A 162 -8.64 -5.32 7.76
C ALA A 162 -8.81 -6.31 6.60
N VAL A 163 -7.92 -6.24 5.60
CA VAL A 163 -7.95 -7.09 4.41
C VAL A 163 -6.60 -7.74 4.17
N GLU A 164 -6.62 -8.97 3.68
CA GLU A 164 -5.43 -9.69 3.25
C GLU A 164 -5.42 -9.76 1.73
N LEU A 165 -4.34 -9.26 1.13
CA LEU A 165 -4.10 -9.22 -0.31
C LEU A 165 -3.00 -10.23 -0.65
N THR A 166 -3.33 -11.17 -1.52
CA THR A 166 -2.41 -12.21 -2.01
C THR A 166 -2.27 -12.10 -3.52
N PRO A 167 -1.05 -12.24 -4.08
CA PRO A 167 -0.81 -12.11 -5.51
C PRO A 167 -1.76 -13.03 -6.29
N PRO A 168 -2.13 -12.68 -7.54
CA PRO A 168 -2.86 -13.60 -8.40
C PRO A 168 -2.09 -14.92 -8.49
N GLU A 169 -2.78 -16.05 -8.43
CA GLU A 169 -2.13 -17.34 -8.69
C GLU A 169 -1.45 -17.27 -10.08
N GLU A 170 -0.18 -17.66 -10.16
CA GLU A 170 0.68 -17.56 -11.35
C GLU A 170 0.08 -18.17 -12.64
N ALA A 171 -1.00 -18.95 -12.51
CA ALA A 171 -1.77 -19.52 -13.61
C ALA A 171 -2.39 -18.47 -14.55
N GLU A 172 -2.73 -17.26 -14.08
CA GLU A 172 -3.33 -16.23 -14.96
C GLU A 172 -2.28 -15.40 -15.71
N GLN A 173 -1.10 -15.20 -15.15
CA GLN A 173 -0.05 -14.38 -15.77
C GLN A 173 0.65 -15.11 -16.93
N CYS A 174 0.82 -16.44 -16.83
CA CYS A 174 1.35 -17.25 -17.94
C CYS A 174 0.34 -17.49 -19.07
N GLN A 175 -0.96 -17.33 -18.81
CA GLN A 175 -2.02 -17.50 -19.81
C GLN A 175 -2.24 -16.19 -20.60
N ALA A 176 -2.26 -15.03 -19.92
CA ALA A 176 -2.36 -13.72 -20.58
C ALA A 176 -1.17 -13.42 -21.52
N LEU A 177 0.05 -13.81 -21.13
CA LEU A 177 1.24 -13.71 -21.99
C LEU A 177 1.23 -14.69 -23.18
N LYS A 178 0.50 -15.82 -23.08
CA LYS A 178 0.36 -16.78 -24.18
C LYS A 178 -0.76 -16.40 -25.14
N ASP A 179 -1.81 -15.76 -24.64
CA ASP A 179 -2.99 -15.41 -25.43
C ASP A 179 -2.85 -14.04 -26.12
N GLY A 180 -2.01 -13.13 -25.61
CA GLY A 180 -1.59 -11.90 -26.30
C GLY A 180 -0.49 -12.08 -27.37
N LEU A 181 0.02 -13.30 -27.53
CA LEU A 181 1.08 -13.65 -28.50
C LEU A 181 0.57 -14.55 -29.65
N ARG A 182 -0.75 -14.74 -29.75
CA ARG A 182 -1.36 -15.36 -30.94
C ARG A 182 -1.72 -14.26 -31.95
N VAL A 183 -0.88 -14.17 -32.98
CA VAL A 183 -1.04 -13.42 -34.23
C VAL A 183 -2.42 -13.61 -34.84
#